data_AF-S4PZZ7-F1
#
_entry.id   AF-S4PZZ7-F1
#
_cell.length_a   1.000
_cell.length_b   1.000
_cell.length_c   1.000
_cell.angle_alpha   90.00
_cell.angle_beta   90.00
_cell.angle_gamma   90.00
#
_symmetry.space_group_name_H-M   'P 1'
#
loop_
_entity.id
_entity.type
_entity.pdbx_description
1 polymer ?
#
loop_
_entity_poly.entity_id
_entity_poly.type
_entity_poly.pdbx_seq_one_letter_code
_entity_poly.pdbx_strand_id
1 'polypeptide(L)' 'MTGISQTDIISTLQSMNMVKYWKGQHVICVTPKIVAEQLASSHFKKPRLCIDPSALRWTPPNKQGNSAKAKK' A
#
# COMPACT_ATOMS: atom_id res chain seq x y z
N MET A 1 -2.96 -6.74 5.41
CA MET A 1 -2.36 -5.38 5.26
C MET A 1 -2.17 -5.07 3.78
N THR A 2 -2.06 -3.78 3.44
CA THR A 2 -2.46 -3.10 2.18
C THR A 2 -1.90 -3.59 0.83
N GLY A 3 -0.91 -4.49 0.79
CA GLY A 3 -0.25 -4.91 -0.46
C GLY A 3 0.70 -3.87 -1.06
N ILE A 4 0.96 -2.76 -0.35
CA ILE A 4 1.85 -1.68 -0.77
C ILE A 4 3.29 -2.02 -0.38
N SER A 5 4.25 -1.72 -1.26
CA SER A 5 5.67 -1.96 -0.98
C SER A 5 6.19 -1.06 0.16
N GLN A 6 7.21 -1.51 0.89
CA GLN A 6 7.79 -0.71 1.98
C GLN A 6 8.36 0.62 1.49
N THR A 7 8.97 0.65 0.30
CA THR A 7 9.54 1.86 -0.31
C THR A 7 8.45 2.89 -0.60
N ASP A 8 7.29 2.44 -1.10
CA ASP A 8 6.16 3.32 -1.38
C ASP A 8 5.51 3.85 -0.10
N ILE A 9 5.46 3.02 0.95
CA ILE A 9 4.99 3.45 2.28
C ILE A 9 5.91 4.56 2.82
N ILE A 10 7.23 4.37 2.72
CA ILE A 10 8.20 5.37 3.18
C ILE A 10 8.07 6.68 2.40
N SER A 11 8.05 6.62 1.06
CA SER A 11 7.95 7.83 0.22
C SER A 11 6.64 8.58 0.46
N THR A 12 5.53 7.86 0.61
CA THR A 12 4.21 8.45 0.91
C THR A 12 4.23 9.13 2.29
N LEU A 13 4.72 8.46 3.34
CA LEU A 13 4.81 9.06 4.68
C LEU A 13 5.80 10.23 4.74
N GLN A 14 6.88 10.22 3.94
CA GLN A 14 7.81 11.35 3.79
C GLN A 14 7.09 12.57 3.23
N SER A 15 6.28 12.40 2.17
CA SER A 15 5.51 13.50 1.58
C SER A 15 4.51 14.14 2.54
N MET A 16 4.03 13.38 3.55
CA MET A 16 3.12 13.84 4.59
C MET A 16 3.82 14.31 5.87
N ASN A 17 5.15 14.34 5.89
CA ASN A 17 5.96 14.63 7.09
C ASN A 17 5.64 13.70 8.29
N MET A 18 5.24 12.46 8.02
CA MET A 18 4.82 11.45 9.02
C MET A 18 5.89 10.40 9.33
N VAL A 19 7.10 10.55 8.83
CA VAL A 19 8.22 9.63 9.05
C VAL A 19 9.51 10.41 9.24
N LYS A 20 10.38 9.94 10.12
CA LYS A 20 11.71 10.50 10.39
C LYS A 20 12.77 9.45 10.17
N TYR A 21 13.97 9.89 9.80
CA TYR A 21 15.12 9.00 9.70
C TYR A 21 15.95 9.07 10.98
N TRP A 22 16.21 7.92 11.58
CA TRP A 22 16.98 7.82 12.83
C TRP A 22 17.86 6.57 12.81
N LYS A 23 19.18 6.76 13.02
CA LYS A 23 20.18 5.67 13.08
C LYS A 23 20.08 4.63 11.94
N GLY A 24 19.85 5.08 10.72
CA GLY A 24 19.74 4.16 9.58
C GLY A 24 18.32 3.64 9.30
N GLN A 25 17.32 4.03 10.10
CA GLN A 25 15.96 3.49 10.02
C GLN A 25 14.91 4.57 9.83
N HIS A 26 13.83 4.22 9.13
CA HIS A 26 12.64 5.04 9.01
C HIS A 26 11.71 4.77 10.20
N VAL A 27 11.48 5.80 11.01
CA VAL A 27 10.64 5.76 12.20
C VAL A 27 9.36 6.53 11.92
N ILE A 28 8.22 5.87 12.04
CA ILE A 28 6.91 6.49 11.88
C ILE A 28 6.72 7.52 13.01
N CYS A 29 6.39 8.76 12.65
CA CYS A 29 6.21 9.89 13.55
C CYS A 29 4.88 10.56 13.23
N VAL A 30 3.79 10.04 13.80
CA VAL A 30 2.45 10.59 13.59
C VAL A 30 1.83 10.98 14.93
N THR A 31 0.98 12.01 14.91
CA THR A 31 0.04 12.29 16.00
C THR A 31 -1.39 12.15 15.47
N PRO A 32 -2.37 11.81 16.33
CA PRO A 32 -3.77 11.73 15.91
C PRO A 32 -4.28 13.02 15.26
N LYS A 33 -3.76 14.18 15.69
CA LYS A 33 -4.09 15.50 15.14
C LYS A 33 -3.69 15.61 13.66
N ILE A 34 -2.45 15.25 13.32
CA ILE A 34 -1.97 15.32 11.93
C ILE A 34 -2.75 14.34 11.05
N VAL A 35 -3.10 13.16 11.56
CA VAL A 35 -3.93 12.20 10.81
C VAL A 35 -5.32 12.77 10.51
N ALA A 36 -5.96 13.38 11.51
CA ALA A 36 -7.27 14.02 11.33
C ALA A 36 -7.21 15.18 10.33
N GLU A 37 -6.18 16.03 10.40
CA GLU A 37 -5.94 17.13 9.46
C GLU A 37 -5.76 16.63 8.03
N GLN A 38 -4.99 15.54 7.82
CA GLN A 38 -4.83 14.95 6.50
C GLN A 38 -6.15 14.36 5.96
N LEU A 39 -6.92 13.66 6.80
CA LEU A 39 -8.22 13.09 6.38
C LEU A 39 -9.27 14.17 6.06
N ALA A 40 -9.21 15.32 6.73
CA ALA A 40 -10.08 16.47 6.47
C ALA A 40 -9.64 17.30 5.25
N SER A 41 -8.39 17.15 4.81
CA SER A 41 -7.86 17.87 3.65
C SER A 41 -8.61 17.52 2.37
N SER A 42 -8.83 18.53 1.53
CA SER A 42 -9.53 18.38 0.25
C SER A 42 -8.83 17.43 -0.72
N HIS A 43 -7.54 17.21 -0.54
CA HIS A 43 -6.71 16.32 -1.37
C HIS A 43 -6.90 14.83 -1.06
N PHE A 44 -7.32 14.49 0.16
CA PHE A 44 -7.41 13.09 0.63
C PHE A 44 -8.85 12.66 0.86
N LYS A 45 -9.75 13.12 0.00
CA LYS A 45 -11.16 12.71 0.02
C LYS A 45 -11.29 11.23 -0.34
N LYS A 46 -12.18 10.55 0.37
CA LYS A 46 -12.53 9.17 0.06
C LYS A 46 -13.01 9.08 -1.39
N PRO A 47 -12.46 8.15 -2.20
CA PRO A 47 -12.94 7.92 -3.55
C PRO A 47 -14.43 7.60 -3.57
N ARG A 48 -15.16 8.12 -4.58
CA ARG A 48 -16.60 7.85 -4.74
C ARG A 48 -16.90 6.37 -4.99
N LEU A 49 -15.97 5.67 -5.64
CA LEU A 49 -16.05 4.24 -5.91
C LEU A 49 -15.03 3.53 -5.02
N CYS A 50 -15.51 2.64 -4.15
CA CYS A 50 -14.66 1.81 -3.31
C CYS A 50 -14.80 0.34 -3.73
N ILE A 51 -13.72 -0.42 -3.60
CA ILE A 51 -13.72 -1.86 -3.88
C ILE A 51 -14.34 -2.56 -2.68
N ASP A 52 -15.35 -3.39 -2.93
CA ASP A 52 -15.89 -4.34 -1.95
C ASP A 52 -15.16 -5.69 -2.10
N PRO A 53 -14.35 -6.11 -1.11
CA PRO A 53 -13.65 -7.39 -1.17
C PRO A 53 -14.59 -8.60 -1.28
N SER A 54 -15.82 -8.50 -0.77
CA SER A 54 -16.80 -9.61 -0.82
C SER A 54 -17.37 -9.83 -2.22
N ALA A 55 -17.36 -8.79 -3.06
CA ALA A 55 -17.76 -8.86 -4.46
C ALA A 55 -16.63 -9.33 -5.39
N LEU A 56 -15.39 -9.44 -4.90
CA LEU A 56 -14.23 -9.83 -5.70
C LEU A 56 -14.14 -11.35 -5.86
N ARG A 57 -14.53 -11.86 -7.03
CA ARG A 57 -14.37 -13.27 -7.41
C ARG A 57 -13.08 -13.45 -8.20
N TRP A 58 -11.97 -13.59 -7.50
CA TRP A 58 -10.65 -13.77 -8.11
C TRP A 58 -9.76 -14.71 -7.31
N THR A 59 -8.99 -15.54 -8.03
CA THR A 59 -7.99 -16.45 -7.47
C THR A 59 -6.69 -16.27 -8.26
N PRO A 60 -5.52 -16.24 -7.61
CA PRO A 60 -4.25 -16.13 -8.31
C PRO A 60 -4.06 -17.31 -9.28
N PRO A 61 -3.50 -17.08 -10.49
CA PRO A 61 -3.27 -18.14 -11.45
C PRO A 61 -2.28 -19.15 -10.87
N ASN A 62 -2.52 -20.44 -11.15
CA ASN A 62 -1.66 -21.51 -10.68
C ASN A 62 -0.31 -21.42 -11.43
N LYS A 63 0.79 -21.23 -10.70
CA LYS A 63 2.14 -21.31 -11.27
C LYS A 63 2.48 -22.78 -11.52
N GLN A 64 1.91 -23.39 -12.57
CA GLN A 64 2.49 -24.59 -13.12
C GLN A 64 3.82 -24.21 -13.77
N GLY A 65 4.90 -24.37 -13.02
CA GLY A 65 6.22 -24.49 -13.63
C GLY A 65 6.23 -25.76 -14.48
N ASN A 66 6.27 -25.59 -15.79
CA ASN A 66 6.55 -26.69 -16.72
C ASN A 66 7.77 -26.31 -17.57
N SER A 67 8.94 -26.48 -16.98
CA SER A 67 10.02 -27.16 -17.68
C SER A 67 9.57 -28.61 -17.94
N ALA A 68 9.85 -29.10 -19.16
CA ALA A 68 9.66 -30.47 -19.68
C ALA A 68 8.30 -30.81 -20.35
N LYS A 69 8.29 -30.77 -21.69
CA LYS A 69 8.25 -31.95 -22.62
C LYS A 69 7.97 -31.41 -24.05
N ALA A 70 9.00 -31.21 -24.88
CA ALA A 70 9.55 -32.20 -25.81
C ALA A 70 8.56 -32.73 -26.87
N LYS A 71 8.82 -32.34 -28.13
CA LYS A 71 8.49 -32.99 -29.42
C LYS A 71 7.02 -33.38 -29.70
N LYS A 72 6.46 -32.80 -30.76
CA LYS A 72 6.30 -33.49 -32.05
C LYS A 72 6.17 -32.46 -33.18
#